data_AF-A0A849E085-F1
#
_entry.id   AF-A0A849E085-F1
#
_cell.length_a   1.000
_cell.length_b   1.000
_cell.length_c   1.000
_cell.angle_alpha   90.00
_cell.angle_beta   90.00
_cell.angle_gamma   90.00
#
_symmetry.space_group_name_H-M   'P 1'
#
loop_
_entity.id
_entity.type
_entity.pdbx_description
1 polymer ?
#
loop_
_entity_poly.entity_id
_entity_poly.type
_entity_poly.pdbx_seq_one_letter_code
_entity_poly.pdbx_strand_id
1 'polypeptide(L)'
;MTDPLRLHFNERPDRLTKIDKEMPFGQTLWRYPDRLPLETRVAEIHGLTPDQVLCSNGGDEAIMILMRILFEGKVNDDIKMILPLPAFSQYTWGIESWQLQPTI
;
A
#
# COMPACT_ATOMS: atom_id res chain seq x y z
N MET A 1 -2.50 -35.70 -6.35
CA MET A 1 -3.33 -34.53 -6.68
C MET A 1 -2.37 -33.43 -7.08
N THR A 2 -2.49 -32.87 -8.27
CA THR A 2 -1.71 -31.72 -8.72
C THR A 2 -2.30 -30.46 -8.09
N ASP A 3 -1.47 -29.62 -7.48
CA ASP A 3 -1.90 -28.31 -7.01
C ASP A 3 -2.49 -27.51 -8.18
N PRO A 4 -3.65 -26.87 -8.02
CA PRO A 4 -4.27 -26.10 -9.09
C PRO A 4 -3.41 -24.88 -9.45
N LEU A 5 -3.27 -24.61 -10.75
CA LEU A 5 -2.55 -23.43 -11.27
C LEU A 5 -3.27 -22.15 -10.83
N ARG A 6 -2.59 -21.29 -10.06
CA ARG A 6 -3.15 -20.04 -9.52
C ARG A 6 -2.78 -18.84 -10.38
N LEU A 7 -3.75 -18.27 -11.12
CA LEU A 7 -3.55 -17.10 -12.02
C LEU A 7 -4.58 -15.97 -11.79
N HIS A 8 -5.08 -15.80 -10.57
CA HIS A 8 -6.27 -14.95 -10.31
C HIS A 8 -6.05 -13.80 -9.30
N PHE A 9 -4.87 -13.69 -8.69
CA PHE A 9 -4.57 -12.65 -7.68
C PHE A 9 -3.36 -11.76 -8.02
N ASN A 10 -2.83 -11.86 -9.24
CA ASN A 10 -1.62 -11.13 -9.68
C ASN A 10 -0.38 -11.36 -8.81
N GLU A 11 -0.34 -12.46 -8.04
CA GLU A 11 0.84 -12.87 -7.28
C GLU A 11 1.96 -13.30 -8.25
N ARG A 12 3.21 -13.07 -7.84
CA ARG A 12 4.36 -13.57 -8.60
C ARG A 12 4.35 -15.11 -8.55
N PRO A 13 4.47 -15.81 -9.70
CA PRO A 13 4.39 -17.28 -9.73
C PRO A 13 5.64 -17.98 -9.18
N ASP A 14 6.75 -17.24 -9.02
CA ASP A 14 8.00 -17.75 -8.47
C ASP A 14 8.10 -17.52 -6.95
N ARG A 15 8.39 -18.62 -6.25
CA ARG A 15 8.19 -18.78 -4.79
C ARG A 15 9.09 -17.92 -3.89
N LEU A 16 10.27 -17.50 -4.33
CA LEU A 16 11.27 -16.87 -3.47
C LEU A 16 11.90 -15.68 -4.16
N THR A 17 11.96 -14.56 -3.46
CA THR A 17 12.78 -13.42 -3.88
C THR A 17 14.21 -13.61 -3.39
N LYS A 18 15.17 -12.89 -3.98
CA LYS A 18 16.55 -12.88 -3.46
C LYS A 18 16.62 -12.28 -2.05
N ILE A 19 15.68 -11.38 -1.72
CA ILE A 19 15.61 -10.66 -0.44
C ILE A 19 15.35 -11.63 0.73
N ASP A 20 14.54 -12.67 0.52
CA ASP A 20 14.23 -13.68 1.53
C ASP A 20 15.48 -14.43 2.04
N LYS A 21 16.55 -14.46 1.25
CA LYS A 21 17.81 -15.13 1.62
C LYS A 21 18.76 -14.24 2.42
N GLU A 22 18.60 -12.93 2.30
CA GLU A 22 19.56 -11.93 2.79
C GLU A 22 19.09 -11.24 4.08
N MET A 23 17.80 -11.32 4.41
CA MET A 23 17.24 -10.73 5.64
C MET A 23 16.99 -11.79 6.73
N PRO A 24 17.75 -11.80 7.83
CA PRO A 24 17.49 -12.69 8.96
C PRO A 24 16.20 -12.25 9.69
N PHE A 25 15.09 -12.92 9.40
CA PHE A 25 13.84 -12.76 10.14
C PHE A 25 13.98 -13.37 11.55
N GLY A 26 13.32 -12.77 12.55
CA GLY A 26 13.11 -13.42 13.85
C GLY A 26 14.04 -13.03 15.00
N GLN A 27 15.25 -12.52 14.73
CA GLN A 27 16.24 -12.29 15.79
C GLN A 27 15.89 -11.12 16.74
N THR A 28 15.09 -10.16 16.27
CA THR A 28 14.76 -8.93 16.99
C THR A 28 13.26 -8.79 17.28
N LEU A 29 12.48 -9.88 17.23
CA LEU A 29 11.01 -9.83 17.41
C LEU A 29 10.56 -9.31 18.78
N TRP A 30 11.45 -9.25 19.76
CA TRP A 30 11.18 -8.66 21.08
C TRP A 30 11.24 -7.12 21.08
N ARG A 31 11.68 -6.51 19.98
CA ARG A 31 11.72 -5.05 19.80
C ARG A 31 10.56 -4.59 18.92
N TYR A 32 10.09 -3.37 19.16
CA TYR A 32 9.25 -2.70 18.19
C TYR A 32 10.03 -2.49 16.88
N PRO A 33 9.36 -2.61 15.72
CA PRO A 33 10.00 -2.44 14.42
C PRO A 33 10.40 -0.98 14.19
N ASP A 34 11.50 -0.80 13.45
CA ASP A 34 11.92 0.49 12.92
C ASP A 34 11.64 0.55 11.42
N ARG A 35 11.00 1.64 10.97
CA ARG A 35 10.61 1.85 9.56
C ARG A 35 11.73 2.45 8.71
N LEU A 36 12.63 3.22 9.34
CA LEU A 36 13.58 4.07 8.63
C LEU A 36 14.52 3.28 7.69
N PRO A 37 15.02 2.09 8.05
CA PRO A 37 15.86 1.31 7.15
C PRO A 37 15.15 0.90 5.85
N LEU A 38 13.87 0.54 5.95
CA LEU A 38 13.07 0.13 4.79
C LEU A 38 12.76 1.34 3.89
N GLU A 39 12.31 2.44 4.48
CA GLU A 39 11.97 3.67 3.75
C GLU A 39 13.19 4.25 3.04
N THR A 40 14.35 4.24 3.70
CA THR A 40 15.63 4.66 3.09
C THR A 40 15.97 3.80 1.87
N ARG A 41 15.83 2.47 2.00
CA ARG A 41 16.14 1.56 0.89
C ARG A 41 15.20 1.72 -0.30
N VAL A 42 13.90 1.91 -0.04
CA VAL A 42 12.91 2.21 -1.07
C VAL A 42 13.22 3.54 -1.75
N ALA A 43 13.58 4.57 -0.98
CA ALA A 43 13.95 5.88 -1.51
C ALA A 43 15.13 5.79 -2.49
N GLU A 44 16.19 5.05 -2.14
CA GLU A 44 17.33 4.79 -3.03
C GLU A 44 16.94 4.11 -4.35
N ILE A 45 16.09 3.08 -4.29
CA ILE A 45 15.64 2.32 -5.48
C ILE A 45 14.89 3.23 -6.45
N HIS A 46 14.14 4.20 -5.93
CA HIS A 46 13.29 5.10 -6.71
C HIS A 46 13.88 6.50 -6.95
N GLY A 47 15.09 6.79 -6.47
CA GLY A 47 15.73 8.11 -6.62
C GLY A 47 15.03 9.23 -5.83
N LEU A 48 14.48 8.90 -4.66
CA LEU A 48 13.77 9.81 -3.76
C LEU A 48 14.58 10.10 -2.49
N THR A 49 14.14 11.05 -1.66
CA THR A 49 14.61 11.18 -0.28
C THR A 49 13.76 10.35 0.68
N PRO A 50 14.29 9.92 1.84
CA PRO A 50 13.50 9.18 2.82
C PRO A 50 12.21 9.89 3.26
N ASP A 51 12.24 11.23 3.39
CA ASP A 51 11.06 12.04 3.76
C ASP A 51 9.94 12.05 2.70
N GLN A 52 10.21 11.53 1.50
CA GLN A 52 9.23 11.38 0.41
C GLN A 52 8.62 9.97 0.36
N VAL A 53 8.99 9.07 1.27
CA VAL A 53 8.55 7.68 1.29
C VAL A 53 7.77 7.40 2.57
N LEU A 54 6.63 6.73 2.42
CA LEU A 54 5.86 6.17 3.51
C LEU A 54 5.69 4.67 3.26
N CYS A 55 6.20 3.82 4.16
CA CYS A 55 5.95 2.39 4.11
C CYS A 55 4.69 2.01 4.93
N SER A 56 3.67 1.50 4.24
CA SER A 56 2.42 0.98 4.82
C SER A 56 2.35 -0.54 4.75
N ASN A 57 1.34 -1.13 5.37
CA ASN A 57 0.98 -2.54 5.25
C ASN A 57 0.32 -2.85 3.88
N GLY A 58 1.08 -2.64 2.81
CA GLY A 58 0.63 -2.81 1.43
C GLY A 58 -0.11 -1.59 0.86
N GLY A 59 -0.47 -1.69 -0.42
CA GLY A 59 -1.13 -0.61 -1.17
C GLY A 59 -2.52 -0.27 -0.64
N ASP A 60 -3.25 -1.26 -0.11
CA ASP A 60 -4.60 -1.09 0.41
C ASP A 60 -4.63 -0.10 1.59
N GLU A 61 -3.69 -0.23 2.54
CA GLU A 61 -3.56 0.71 3.65
C GLU A 61 -3.10 2.10 3.16
N ALA A 62 -2.19 2.18 2.19
CA ALA A 62 -1.75 3.46 1.63
C ALA A 62 -2.91 4.23 0.98
N ILE A 63 -3.77 3.54 0.20
CA ILE A 63 -4.97 4.13 -0.39
C ILE A 63 -5.89 4.64 0.72
N MET A 64 -6.10 3.86 1.77
CA MET A 64 -6.95 4.24 2.90
C MET A 64 -6.43 5.49 3.62
N ILE A 65 -5.13 5.54 3.93
CA ILE A 65 -4.50 6.70 4.58
C ILE A 65 -4.64 7.94 3.70
N LEU A 66 -4.39 7.82 2.39
CA LEU A 66 -4.53 8.93 1.44
C LEU A 66 -5.96 9.48 1.44
N MET A 67 -6.97 8.61 1.33
CA MET A 67 -8.36 9.03 1.39
C MET A 67 -8.67 9.73 2.71
N ARG A 68 -8.22 9.17 3.83
CA ARG A 68 -8.43 9.75 5.15
C ARG A 68 -7.83 11.14 5.29
N ILE A 69 -6.60 11.36 4.80
CA ILE A 69 -5.95 12.67 4.83
C ILE A 69 -6.75 13.69 4.02
N LEU A 70 -7.23 13.31 2.83
CA LEU A 70 -7.99 14.22 1.97
C LEU A 70 -9.33 14.64 2.61
N PHE A 71 -10.05 13.71 3.24
CA PHE A 71 -11.39 13.98 3.77
C PHE A 71 -11.41 14.45 5.23
N GLU A 72 -10.59 13.87 6.12
CA GLU A 72 -10.53 14.30 7.53
C GLU A 72 -9.60 15.48 7.75
N GLY A 73 -8.55 15.60 6.93
CA GLY A 73 -7.51 16.63 7.11
C GLY A 73 -7.98 18.06 6.84
N LYS A 74 -9.23 18.25 6.40
CA LYS A 74 -9.81 19.56 6.00
C LYS A 74 -8.89 20.34 5.07
N VAL A 75 -8.18 19.63 4.18
CA VAL A 75 -7.22 20.25 3.27
C VAL A 75 -7.94 21.25 2.35
N ASN A 76 -9.23 21.02 2.08
CA ASN A 76 -10.19 21.99 1.56
C ASN A 76 -11.62 21.43 1.68
N ASP A 77 -12.64 22.27 1.89
CA ASP A 77 -14.05 21.81 1.93
C ASP A 77 -14.56 21.38 0.54
N ASP A 78 -13.83 21.70 -0.54
CA ASP A 78 -14.21 21.46 -1.94
C ASP A 78 -13.41 20.33 -2.63
N ILE A 79 -12.82 19.39 -1.89
CA ILE A 79 -12.10 18.27 -2.52
C ILE A 79 -13.07 17.31 -3.19
N LYS A 80 -12.95 17.19 -4.52
CA LYS A 80 -13.66 16.19 -5.33
C LYS A 80 -12.72 15.07 -5.74
N MET A 81 -13.16 13.83 -5.55
CA MET A 81 -12.44 12.65 -6.03
C MET A 81 -13.01 12.23 -7.39
N ILE A 82 -12.12 11.98 -8.36
CA ILE A 82 -12.46 11.46 -9.68
C ILE A 82 -11.88 10.05 -9.79
N LEU A 83 -12.73 9.06 -10.07
CA LEU A 83 -12.32 7.65 -10.21
C LEU A 83 -12.74 7.11 -11.59
N PRO A 84 -11.80 6.75 -12.49
CA PRO A 84 -12.13 6.19 -13.79
C PRO A 84 -12.60 4.75 -13.65
N LEU A 85 -13.82 4.44 -14.10
CA LEU A 85 -14.38 3.10 -14.02
C LEU A 85 -14.15 2.29 -15.31
N PRO A 86 -13.83 0.98 -15.22
CA PRO A 86 -13.69 0.19 -13.99
C PRO A 86 -12.34 0.46 -13.29
N ALA A 87 -12.40 0.62 -11.97
CA ALA A 87 -11.24 0.85 -11.12
C ALA A 87 -10.92 -0.37 -10.24
N PHE A 88 -9.73 -0.36 -9.65
CA PHE A 88 -9.40 -1.31 -8.58
C PHE A 88 -10.37 -1.14 -7.40
N SER A 89 -10.90 -2.26 -6.90
CA SER A 89 -12.02 -2.28 -5.95
C SER A 89 -11.70 -1.65 -4.60
N GLN A 90 -10.42 -1.51 -4.22
CA GLN A 90 -10.05 -0.82 -2.99
C GLN A 90 -10.38 0.68 -3.02
N TYR A 91 -10.31 1.31 -4.20
CA TYR A 91 -10.74 2.70 -4.33
C TYR A 91 -12.26 2.85 -4.17
N THR A 92 -13.04 1.91 -4.73
CA THR A 92 -14.51 1.93 -4.59
C THR A 92 -14.94 1.61 -3.15
N TRP A 93 -14.28 0.66 -2.50
CA TRP A 93 -14.54 0.32 -1.09
C TRP A 93 -14.23 1.50 -0.14
N GLY A 94 -13.20 2.29 -0.44
CA GLY A 94 -12.91 3.52 0.27
C GLY A 94 -14.00 4.59 0.10
N ILE A 95 -14.72 4.63 -1.03
CA ILE A 95 -15.87 5.53 -1.20
C ILE A 95 -17.04 5.05 -0.32
N GLU A 96 -17.38 3.76 -0.41
CA GLU A 96 -18.51 3.16 0.29
C GLU A 96 -18.36 3.19 1.82
N SER A 97 -17.21 2.75 2.32
CA SER A 97 -16.96 2.63 3.77
C SER A 97 -17.01 3.97 4.50
N TRP A 98 -16.73 5.05 3.78
CA TRP A 98 -16.68 6.41 4.32
C TRP A 98 -17.89 7.25 3.90
N GLN A 99 -18.90 6.64 3.27
CA GLN A 99 -20.12 7.30 2.80
C GLN A 99 -19.84 8.54 1.94
N LEU A 100 -18.76 8.50 1.17
CA LEU A 100 -18.36 9.61 0.30
C LEU A 100 -19.35 9.69 -0.86
N GLN A 101 -19.78 10.90 -1.23
CA GLN A 101 -20.63 11.13 -2.39
C GLN A 101 -19.72 11.22 -3.64
N PRO A 102 -19.62 10.17 -4.48
CA PRO A 102 -18.81 10.27 -5.69
C PRO A 102 -19.45 11.29 -6.63
N THR A 103 -18.65 12.24 -7.11
CA THR A 103 -19.05 13.03 -8.27
C THR A 103 -18.65 12.22 -9.50
N ILE A 104 -19.64 11.59 -10.14
CA ILE A 104 -19.46 10.88 -11.42
C ILE A 104 -19.27 11.91 -12.53
#